data_AF-A0A7V5NWV9-F1
#
_entry.id   AF-A0A7V5NWV9-F1
#
_cell.length_a   1.000
_cell.length_b   1.000
_cell.length_c   1.000
_cell.angle_alpha   90.00
_cell.angle_beta   90.00
_cell.angle_gamma   90.00
#
_symmetry.space_group_name_H-M   'P 1'
#
loop_
_entity.id
_entity.type
_entity.pdbx_description
1 polymer ?
#
loop_
_entity_poly.entity_id
_entity_poly.type
_entity_poly.pdbx_seq_one_letter_code
_entity_poly.pdbx_strand_id
1 'polypeptide(L)'
;MRLVVLVLFVCVAAFLSLSVGAVHMSAFERLAALFGHGDALHVTIMQDVRAPRSLLGLVIGAGLGASGAALQGYTRNPLADPG
;
A
#
# COMPACT_ATOMS: atom_id res chain seq x y z
N MET A 1 -10.36 -5.93 -18.95
CA MET A 1 -8.98 -6.43 -18.73
C MET A 1 -8.06 -5.44 -18.03
N ARG A 2 -7.94 -4.17 -18.49
CA ARG A 2 -7.01 -3.17 -17.90
C ARG A 2 -7.20 -2.92 -16.39
N LEU A 3 -8.45 -2.79 -15.92
CA LEU A 3 -8.77 -2.61 -14.50
C LEU A 3 -8.36 -3.83 -13.66
N VAL A 4 -8.61 -5.04 -14.15
CA VAL A 4 -8.22 -6.28 -13.46
C VAL A 4 -6.71 -6.34 -13.28
N VAL A 5 -5.94 -5.96 -14.31
CA VAL A 5 -4.47 -5.90 -14.24
C VAL A 5 -4.01 -4.88 -13.20
N LEU A 6 -4.60 -3.69 -13.16
CA LEU A 6 -4.26 -2.65 -12.18
C LEU A 6 -4.58 -3.08 -10.75
N VAL A 7 -5.75 -3.66 -10.51
CA VAL A 7 -6.14 -4.20 -9.20
C VAL A 7 -5.17 -5.28 -8.76
N LEU A 8 -4.81 -6.21 -9.66
CA LEU A 8 -3.81 -7.24 -9.37
C LEU A 8 -2.46 -6.62 -8.98
N PHE A 9 -2.02 -5.58 -9.71
CA PHE A 9 -0.78 -4.87 -9.40
C PHE A 9 -0.81 -4.22 -8.02
N VAL A 10 -1.93 -3.59 -7.64
CA VAL A 10 -2.12 -3.00 -6.31
C VAL A 10 -2.07 -4.07 -5.22
N CYS A 11 -2.74 -5.21 -5.41
CA CYS A 11 -2.69 -6.32 -4.46
C CYS A 11 -1.27 -6.88 -4.28
N VAL A 12 -0.53 -7.07 -5.38
CA VAL A 12 0.86 -7.52 -5.34
C VAL A 12 1.74 -6.49 -4.64
N ALA A 13 1.60 -5.20 -4.96
CA ALA A 13 2.37 -4.13 -4.31
C ALA A 13 2.10 -4.04 -2.81
N ALA A 14 0.83 -4.16 -2.39
CA ALA A 14 0.46 -4.19 -0.98
C ALA A 14 1.08 -5.39 -0.26
N PHE A 15 1.02 -6.58 -0.86
CA PHE A 15 1.65 -7.78 -0.32
C PHE A 15 3.17 -7.64 -0.19
N LEU A 16 3.84 -7.08 -1.22
CA LEU A 16 5.27 -6.79 -1.16
C LEU A 16 5.60 -5.78 -0.07
N SER A 17 4.80 -4.71 0.07
CA SER A 17 5.00 -3.69 1.10
C SER A 17 4.89 -4.25 2.51
N LEU A 18 4.03 -5.23 2.75
CA LEU A 18 3.93 -5.94 4.03
C LEU A 18 5.10 -6.92 4.24
N SER A 19 5.57 -7.51 3.15
CA SER A 19 6.61 -8.55 3.16
C SER A 19 8.03 -7.99 3.35
N VAL A 20 8.31 -6.80 2.86
CA VAL A 20 9.63 -6.17 2.89
C VAL A 20 9.76 -5.28 4.13
N GLY A 21 10.84 -5.46 4.90
CA GLY A 21 11.16 -4.62 6.05
C GLY A 21 12.49 -5.01 6.69
N ALA A 22 12.97 -4.20 7.63
CA ALA A 22 14.27 -4.38 8.29
C ALA A 22 14.34 -5.63 9.17
N VAL A 23 13.20 -6.06 9.73
CA VAL A 23 13.11 -7.28 10.54
C VAL A 23 12.80 -8.46 9.64
N HIS A 24 13.68 -9.46 9.66
CA HIS A 24 13.50 -10.73 8.99
C HIS A 24 12.41 -11.55 9.69
N MET A 25 11.37 -11.87 8.94
CA MET A 25 10.26 -12.71 9.39
C MET A 25 9.99 -13.75 8.30
N SER A 26 9.78 -15.00 8.70
CA SER A 26 9.36 -16.06 7.79
C SER A 26 7.98 -15.77 7.18
N ALA A 27 7.60 -16.46 6.09
CA ALA A 27 6.27 -16.30 5.50
C ALA A 27 5.14 -16.62 6.48
N PHE A 28 5.32 -17.64 7.33
CA PHE A 28 4.33 -18.04 8.31
C PHE A 28 4.21 -17.02 9.45
N GLU A 29 5.34 -16.52 9.99
CA GLU A 29 5.32 -15.50 11.04
C GLU A 29 4.69 -14.20 10.57
N ARG A 30 4.90 -13.79 9.31
CA ARG A 30 4.26 -12.60 8.74
C ARG A 30 2.73 -12.73 8.71
N LEU A 31 2.24 -13.90 8.29
CA LEU A 31 0.79 -14.16 8.25
C LEU A 31 0.21 -14.26 9.66
N ALA A 32 0.88 -14.96 10.57
CA ALA A 32 0.48 -15.06 11.97
C ALA A 32 0.45 -13.68 12.64
N ALA A 33 1.50 -12.87 12.47
CA ALA A 33 1.62 -11.53 13.04
C ALA A 33 0.55 -10.58 12.50
N LEU A 34 0.16 -10.72 11.22
CA LEU A 34 -0.93 -9.93 10.63
C LEU A 34 -2.27 -10.19 11.34
N PHE A 35 -2.51 -11.43 11.80
CA PHE A 35 -3.69 -11.81 12.58
C PHE A 35 -3.50 -11.70 14.10
N GLY A 36 -2.38 -11.15 14.57
CA GLY A 36 -2.12 -10.94 16.00
C GLY A 36 -1.59 -12.18 16.74
N HIS A 37 -1.04 -13.14 16.02
CA HIS A 37 -0.48 -14.37 16.56
C HIS A 37 1.05 -14.41 16.45
N GLY A 38 1.70 -15.12 17.38
CA GLY A 38 3.14 -15.33 17.41
C GLY A 38 3.85 -14.37 18.35
N ASP A 39 5.09 -14.03 18.00
CA ASP A 39 5.94 -13.13 18.80
C ASP A 39 5.36 -11.72 18.88
N ALA A 40 5.37 -11.14 20.08
CA ALA A 40 4.75 -9.83 20.35
C ALA A 40 5.41 -8.70 19.54
N LEU A 41 6.74 -8.73 19.38
CA LEU A 41 7.46 -7.73 18.59
C LEU A 41 7.12 -7.87 17.10
N HIS A 42 6.99 -9.10 16.58
CA HIS A 42 6.52 -9.31 15.22
C HIS A 42 5.10 -8.79 14.98
N VAL A 43 4.19 -9.03 15.91
CA VAL A 43 2.80 -8.52 15.87
C VAL A 43 2.78 -7.00 15.85
N THR A 44 3.46 -6.33 16.80
CA THR A 44 3.53 -4.86 16.85
C THR A 44 4.09 -4.27 15.55
N ILE A 45 5.19 -4.83 15.04
CA ILE A 45 5.77 -4.34 13.77
C ILE A 45 4.80 -4.52 12.61
N MET A 46 4.10 -5.65 12.53
CA MET A 46 3.20 -5.93 11.43
C MET A 46 1.93 -5.06 11.50
N GLN A 47 1.27 -4.99 12.65
CA GLN A 47 -0.03 -4.36 12.82
C GLN A 47 0.03 -2.85 13.09
N ASP A 48 1.04 -2.38 13.83
CA ASP A 48 1.13 -0.97 14.23
C ASP A 48 2.07 -0.15 13.32
N VAL A 49 2.95 -0.81 12.57
CA VAL A 49 3.93 -0.12 11.72
C VAL A 49 3.73 -0.43 10.23
N ARG A 50 3.82 -1.70 9.81
CA ARG A 50 3.79 -2.07 8.38
C ARG A 50 2.41 -1.87 7.77
N ALA A 51 1.37 -2.46 8.36
CA ALA A 51 0.01 -2.38 7.83
C ALA A 51 -0.53 -0.95 7.73
N PRO A 52 -0.40 -0.08 8.76
CA PRO A 52 -0.86 1.30 8.68
C PRO A 52 -0.09 2.11 7.64
N ARG A 53 1.23 1.91 7.53
CA ARG A 53 2.06 2.54 6.49
C ARG A 53 1.64 2.12 5.08
N SER A 54 1.41 0.83 4.84
CA SER A 54 0.94 0.33 3.55
C SER A 54 -0.41 0.92 3.18
N LEU A 55 -1.34 0.98 4.15
CA LEU A 55 -2.66 1.59 3.98
C LEU A 55 -2.55 3.08 3.64
N LEU A 56 -1.72 3.84 4.37
CA LEU A 56 -1.47 5.25 4.10
C LEU A 56 -0.90 5.45 2.68
N GLY A 57 0.06 4.64 2.26
CA GLY A 57 0.61 4.70 0.91
C GLY A 57 -0.44 4.50 -0.18
N LEU A 58 -1.37 3.56 0.02
CA LEU A 58 -2.48 3.32 -0.89
C LEU A 58 -3.45 4.50 -0.94
N VAL A 59 -3.88 5.02 0.21
CA VAL A 59 -4.86 6.12 0.31
C VAL A 59 -4.28 7.41 -0.27
N ILE A 60 -3.04 7.76 0.11
CA ILE A 60 -2.36 8.96 -0.38
C ILE A 60 -2.12 8.85 -1.89
N GLY A 61 -1.61 7.71 -2.38
CA GLY A 61 -1.39 7.49 -3.81
C GLY A 61 -2.67 7.57 -4.63
N ALA A 62 -3.77 6.99 -4.12
CA ALA A 62 -5.08 7.09 -4.75
C ALA A 62 -5.60 8.54 -4.77
N GLY A 63 -5.45 9.28 -3.66
CA GLY A 63 -5.85 10.68 -3.56
C GLY A 63 -5.09 11.58 -4.54
N LEU A 64 -3.76 11.46 -4.59
CA LEU A 64 -2.92 12.22 -5.51
C LEU A 64 -3.23 11.87 -6.98
N GLY A 65 -3.35 10.58 -7.31
CA GLY A 65 -3.69 10.15 -8.67
C GLY A 65 -5.06 10.63 -9.13
N ALA A 66 -6.07 10.57 -8.26
CA ALA A 66 -7.42 11.06 -8.56
C ALA A 66 -7.44 12.59 -8.72
N SER A 67 -6.75 13.31 -7.83
CA SER A 67 -6.64 14.77 -7.90
C SER A 67 -5.93 15.23 -9.17
N GLY A 68 -4.83 14.58 -9.55
CA GLY A 68 -4.11 14.89 -10.78
C GLY A 68 -4.95 14.62 -12.03
N ALA A 69 -5.63 13.47 -12.10
CA ALA A 69 -6.54 13.17 -13.21
C ALA A 69 -7.67 14.22 -13.32
N ALA A 70 -8.24 14.65 -12.20
CA ALA A 70 -9.29 15.66 -12.17
C ALA A 70 -8.77 17.03 -12.64
N LEU A 71 -7.61 17.46 -12.16
CA LEU A 71 -7.02 18.76 -12.52
C LEU A 71 -6.58 18.79 -14.00
N GLN A 72 -5.96 17.72 -14.50
CA GLN A 72 -5.60 17.58 -15.91
C GLN A 72 -6.85 17.61 -16.80
N GLY A 73 -7.93 16.96 -16.39
CA GLY A 73 -9.22 17.02 -17.09
C GLY A 73 -9.85 18.41 -17.10
N TYR A 74 -9.85 19.10 -15.95
CA TYR A 74 -10.43 20.44 -15.80
C TYR A 74 -9.67 21.49 -16.60
N THR A 75 -8.34 21.52 -16.47
CA THR A 75 -7.47 22.48 -17.16
C THR A 75 -7.24 22.13 -18.62
N ARG A 76 -7.54 20.88 -19.02
CA ARG A 76 -7.14 20.29 -20.31
C ARG A 76 -5.64 20.40 -20.58
N ASN A 77 -4.84 20.40 -19.53
CA ASN A 77 -3.40 20.45 -19.59
C ASN A 77 -2.81 19.18 -18.95
N PRO A 78 -2.20 18.27 -19.72
CA PRO A 78 -1.63 17.04 -19.17
C PRO A 78 -0.43 17.27 -18.23
N LEU A 79 0.10 18.50 -18.17
CA LEU A 79 1.17 18.89 -17.24
C LEU A 79 0.64 19.49 -15.93
N ALA A 80 -0.68 19.63 -15.77
CA ALA A 80 -1.25 20.13 -14.53
C ALA A 80 -1.05 19.11 -13.39
N ASP A 81 -0.56 19.60 -12.27
CA ASP A 81 -0.27 18.81 -11.07
C ASP A 81 -1.02 19.40 -9.86
N PRO A 82 -1.63 18.56 -9.00
CA PRO A 82 -2.43 19.02 -7.86
C PRO A 82 -1.59 19.58 -6.69
N GLY A 83 -0.25 19.53 -6.76
CA GLY A 83 0.66 20.10 -5.77
C GLY A 83 2.12 19.75 -6.01
#